data_AF-A0A966SKD4-F1
#
_entry.id   AF-A0A966SKD4-F1
#
_cell.length_a   1.000
_cell.length_b   1.000
_cell.length_c   1.000
_cell.angle_alpha   90.00
_cell.angle_beta   90.00
_cell.angle_gamma   90.00
#
_symmetry.space_group_name_H-M   'P 1'
#
loop_
_entity.id
_entity.type
_entity.pdbx_description
1 polymer ?
#
loop_
_entity_poly.entity_id
_entity_poly.type
_entity_poly.pdbx_seq_one_letter_code
_entity_poly.pdbx_strand_id
1 'polypeptide(L)'
;PVDAPAKTLGVVTINSGQPTSLPTQIPTTIEGVTKEQIEQTINATDSEDALKYFPSLLVRKRYIGDYNHAVLSSRASGTGNSARSMVYADGILLSNYLGNGAAYTPRWGLVTPEEIERVDILYGPFSAAYAGNSVGAIVDYVTRMPKQFEAHAKITGYTQNFKLYGTDSNYGGTQASASLGNKNGDWSWFVNVNRTSSSSQPLVFPTRLVSAGTAPAAASGPSLHADVASTALPPAPGSCRQTDHRAP
;
A
#
# COMPACT_ATOMS: atom_id res chain seq x y z
N PRO A 1 -5.37 16.28 58.23
CA PRO A 1 -4.92 15.73 56.93
C PRO A 1 -6.08 14.98 56.27
N VAL A 2 -6.59 15.51 55.17
CA VAL A 2 -7.78 14.99 54.47
C VAL A 2 -7.31 13.88 53.51
N ASP A 3 -7.87 12.68 53.65
CA ASP A 3 -7.68 11.56 52.72
C ASP A 3 -8.14 11.97 51.32
N ALA A 4 -7.23 11.93 50.35
CA ALA A 4 -7.56 12.12 48.94
C ALA A 4 -8.22 10.84 48.41
N PRO A 5 -9.31 10.93 47.61
CA PRO A 5 -9.95 9.75 47.05
C PRO A 5 -9.02 9.08 46.03
N ALA A 6 -8.53 7.89 46.36
CA ALA A 6 -7.82 7.02 45.42
C ALA A 6 -8.80 6.59 44.32
N LYS A 7 -8.62 7.10 43.10
CA LYS A 7 -9.33 6.59 41.92
C LYS A 7 -8.79 5.20 41.59
N THR A 8 -9.54 4.17 41.95
CA THR A 8 -9.34 2.81 41.45
C THR A 8 -9.64 2.82 39.96
N LEU A 9 -8.62 2.66 39.12
CA LEU A 9 -8.83 2.40 37.70
C LEU A 9 -9.63 1.09 37.60
N GLY A 10 -10.68 1.09 36.77
CA GLY A 10 -11.50 -0.09 36.51
C GLY A 10 -10.68 -1.22 35.88
N VAL A 11 -11.33 -2.36 35.62
CA VAL A 11 -10.70 -3.52 34.97
C VAL A 11 -10.06 -3.08 33.65
N VAL A 12 -8.73 -3.10 33.60
CA VAL A 12 -7.96 -2.91 32.37
C VAL A 12 -7.86 -4.27 31.69
N THR A 13 -8.75 -4.53 30.75
CA THR A 13 -8.66 -5.71 29.90
C THR A 13 -7.56 -5.50 28.86
N ILE A 14 -6.42 -6.18 29.04
CA ILE A 14 -5.34 -6.21 28.05
C ILE A 14 -5.73 -7.28 27.02
N ASN A 15 -6.34 -6.85 25.92
CA ASN A 15 -6.54 -7.72 24.77
C ASN A 15 -5.19 -7.86 24.03
N SER A 16 -4.55 -9.02 24.13
CA SER A 16 -3.41 -9.33 23.25
C SER A 16 -3.93 -9.59 21.84
N GLY A 17 -3.79 -8.61 20.93
CA GLY A 17 -3.93 -8.82 19.49
C GLY A 17 -2.77 -9.65 18.94
N GLN A 18 -2.79 -9.98 17.64
CA GLN A 18 -1.57 -10.50 17.01
C GLN A 18 -0.41 -9.53 17.27
N PRO A 19 0.73 -9.98 17.79
CA PRO A 19 1.87 -9.09 17.98
C PRO A 19 2.28 -8.51 16.64
N THR A 20 2.52 -7.21 16.61
CA THR A 20 3.13 -6.55 15.45
C THR A 20 4.47 -7.25 15.18
N SER A 21 4.97 -7.27 13.94
CA SER A 21 6.35 -7.74 13.70
C SER A 21 7.41 -6.80 14.31
N LEU A 22 6.96 -5.66 14.86
CA LEU A 22 7.73 -4.63 15.53
C LEU A 22 8.01 -4.98 17.01
N PRO A 23 9.26 -4.79 17.48
CA PRO A 23 9.64 -5.07 18.87
C PRO A 23 8.78 -4.30 19.90
N THR A 24 8.52 -4.92 21.06
CA THR A 24 7.62 -4.38 22.11
C THR A 24 8.29 -3.36 23.03
N GLN A 25 9.63 -3.29 23.03
CA GLN A 25 10.41 -2.33 23.84
C GLN A 25 11.26 -1.46 22.92
N ILE A 26 10.64 -0.44 22.35
CA ILE A 26 11.33 0.53 21.50
C ILE A 26 11.22 1.91 22.13
N PRO A 27 12.33 2.62 22.36
CA PRO A 27 12.31 3.96 22.93
C PRO A 27 11.85 5.05 21.94
N THR A 28 11.00 4.71 20.96
CA THR A 28 10.52 5.61 19.92
C THR A 28 9.00 5.66 19.88
N THR A 29 8.48 6.69 19.21
CA THR A 29 7.05 6.81 18.90
C THR A 29 6.66 5.74 17.88
N ILE A 30 5.77 4.84 18.30
CA ILE A 30 5.04 3.94 17.43
C ILE A 30 3.66 4.55 17.24
N GLU A 31 3.22 4.65 15.99
CA GLU A 31 1.84 5.03 15.68
C GLU A 31 1.16 3.86 14.99
N GLY A 32 -0.10 3.61 15.32
CA GLY A 32 -0.88 2.53 14.75
C GLY A 32 -2.30 2.99 14.44
N VAL A 33 -2.85 2.50 13.34
CA VAL A 33 -4.25 2.75 12.95
C VAL A 33 -4.93 1.41 12.71
N THR A 34 -6.09 1.19 13.35
CA THR A 34 -6.86 -0.06 13.24
C THR A 34 -7.76 -0.08 12.02
N LYS A 35 -8.22 -1.27 11.63
CA LYS A 35 -9.21 -1.48 10.57
C LYS A 35 -10.41 -0.55 10.70
N GLU A 36 -11.02 -0.46 11.88
CA GLU A 36 -12.22 0.35 12.10
C GLU A 36 -11.94 1.82 11.86
N GLN A 37 -10.75 2.29 12.25
CA GLN A 37 -10.31 3.66 11.98
C GLN A 37 -10.05 3.88 10.49
N ILE A 38 -9.42 2.93 9.79
CA ILE A 38 -9.22 2.99 8.34
C ILE A 38 -10.57 3.07 7.64
N GLU A 39 -11.51 2.17 7.94
CA GLU A 39 -12.84 2.12 7.32
C GLU A 39 -13.67 3.40 7.56
N GLN A 40 -13.53 4.03 8.73
CA GLN A 40 -14.30 5.22 9.10
C GLN A 40 -13.68 6.52 8.58
N THR A 41 -12.35 6.60 8.50
CA THR A 41 -11.65 7.87 8.23
C THR A 41 -11.06 7.93 6.82
N ILE A 42 -10.76 6.77 6.22
CA ILE A 42 -10.05 6.65 4.95
C ILE A 42 -10.91 5.86 3.97
N ASN A 43 -11.26 6.50 2.85
CA ASN A 43 -11.81 5.79 1.69
C ASN A 43 -10.68 5.05 0.96
N ALA A 44 -10.12 4.01 1.59
CA ALA A 44 -8.98 3.28 1.06
C ALA A 44 -9.41 2.46 -0.17
N THR A 45 -8.76 2.72 -1.32
CA THR A 45 -8.88 1.89 -2.52
C THR A 45 -7.70 0.94 -2.63
N ASP A 46 -6.51 1.39 -2.24
CA ASP A 46 -5.29 0.59 -2.23
C ASP A 46 -4.64 0.63 -0.83
N SER A 47 -3.74 -0.30 -0.52
CA SER A 47 -3.15 -0.44 0.82
C SER A 47 -2.32 0.78 1.24
N GLU A 48 -1.72 1.49 0.30
CA GLU A 48 -0.96 2.70 0.59
C GLU A 48 -1.85 3.86 1.10
N ASP A 49 -3.15 3.85 0.80
CA ASP A 49 -4.07 4.89 1.28
C ASP A 49 -4.29 4.81 2.79
N ALA A 50 -4.09 3.63 3.40
CA ALA A 50 -4.14 3.46 4.85
C ALA A 50 -3.12 4.36 5.58
N LEU A 51 -2.07 4.80 4.88
CA LEU A 51 -1.03 5.67 5.43
C LEU A 51 -1.37 7.17 5.39
N LYS A 52 -2.51 7.55 4.80
CA LYS A 52 -2.83 8.93 4.44
C LYS A 52 -2.79 9.94 5.59
N TYR A 53 -3.20 9.53 6.80
CA TYR A 53 -3.28 10.41 7.96
C TYR A 53 -2.16 10.19 8.98
N PHE A 54 -1.17 9.36 8.67
CA PHE A 54 -0.01 9.23 9.53
C PHE A 54 0.86 10.49 9.45
N PRO A 55 1.33 11.00 10.60
CA PRO A 55 2.21 12.16 10.59
C PRO A 55 3.55 11.82 9.95
N SER A 56 4.19 12.81 9.32
CA SER A 56 5.57 12.73 8.81
C SER A 56 5.85 11.63 7.78
N LEU A 57 4.79 11.06 7.17
CA LEU A 57 4.87 10.17 6.02
C LEU A 57 4.21 10.79 4.79
N LEU A 58 4.70 10.37 3.64
CA LEU A 58 4.11 10.71 2.36
C LEU A 58 4.17 9.48 1.46
N VAL A 59 3.03 9.10 0.92
CA VAL A 59 2.96 8.18 -0.21
C VAL A 59 2.70 9.03 -1.46
N ARG A 60 3.63 9.00 -2.41
CA ARG A 60 3.49 9.73 -3.67
C ARG A 60 2.62 8.96 -4.67
N LYS A 61 1.34 8.86 -4.40
CA LYS A 61 0.34 8.26 -5.31
C LYS A 61 -0.22 9.31 -6.27
N ARG A 62 -0.29 9.01 -7.57
CA ARG A 62 -0.82 9.94 -8.58
C ARG A 62 -2.25 9.62 -9.04
N TYR A 63 -2.65 8.36 -8.92
CA TYR A 63 -3.97 7.84 -9.28
C TYR A 63 -4.25 6.53 -8.52
N ILE A 64 -5.49 6.06 -8.57
CA ILE A 64 -5.93 4.80 -7.94
C ILE A 64 -5.32 3.61 -8.70
N GLY A 65 -4.69 2.68 -7.98
CA GLY A 65 -3.92 1.60 -8.60
C GLY A 65 -2.56 2.02 -9.19
N ASP A 66 -1.92 3.08 -8.66
CA ASP A 66 -0.58 3.53 -9.07
C ASP A 66 0.53 2.56 -8.61
N TYR A 67 0.59 1.41 -9.27
CA TYR A 67 1.50 0.30 -8.92
C TYR A 67 2.99 0.60 -9.13
N ASN A 68 3.32 1.65 -9.90
CA ASN A 68 4.68 1.93 -10.35
C ASN A 68 5.24 3.27 -9.91
N HIS A 69 4.53 4.10 -9.15
CA HIS A 69 5.08 5.35 -8.60
C HIS A 69 4.61 5.71 -7.19
N ALA A 70 3.78 4.89 -6.53
CA ALA A 70 3.40 5.05 -5.12
C ALA A 70 4.61 4.85 -4.17
N VAL A 71 5.50 5.85 -4.12
CA VAL A 71 6.73 5.81 -3.32
C VAL A 71 6.44 6.22 -1.89
N LEU A 72 6.85 5.39 -0.93
CA LEU A 72 6.88 5.77 0.48
C LEU A 72 8.07 6.70 0.76
N SER A 73 7.77 7.81 1.41
CA SER A 73 8.71 8.83 1.85
C SER A 73 8.42 9.15 3.32
N SER A 74 9.48 9.46 4.07
CA SER A 74 9.44 9.82 5.47
C SER A 74 10.21 11.13 5.71
N ARG A 75 10.15 11.68 6.91
CA ARG A 75 10.92 12.89 7.27
C ARG A 75 12.42 12.82 6.92
N ALA A 76 13.02 11.64 6.99
CA ALA A 76 14.45 11.44 6.75
C ALA A 76 14.75 10.99 5.31
N SER A 77 13.72 10.74 4.49
CA SER A 77 13.88 10.27 3.13
C SER A 77 12.79 10.73 2.18
N GLY A 78 13.17 11.49 1.15
CA GLY A 78 12.29 11.94 0.08
C GLY A 78 11.90 10.83 -0.90
N THR A 79 11.01 11.15 -1.84
CA THR A 79 10.51 10.23 -2.88
C THR A 79 11.58 9.78 -3.88
N GLY A 80 12.73 10.45 -3.93
CA GLY A 80 13.90 10.04 -4.72
C GLY A 80 14.79 9.01 -4.02
N ASN A 81 14.54 8.70 -2.74
CA ASN A 81 15.38 7.82 -1.93
C ASN A 81 14.52 6.77 -1.17
N SER A 82 13.66 6.10 -1.94
CA SER A 82 12.65 5.15 -1.45
C SER A 82 13.24 3.97 -0.67
N ALA A 83 14.48 3.58 -0.97
CA ALA A 83 15.16 2.46 -0.33
C ALA A 83 15.52 2.72 1.13
N ARG A 84 15.21 3.89 1.72
CA ARG A 84 15.48 4.20 3.13
C ARG A 84 14.28 4.00 4.05
N SER A 85 13.12 3.69 3.50
CA SER A 85 11.92 3.35 4.24
C SER A 85 11.47 1.94 3.87
N MET A 86 10.91 1.23 4.83
CA MET A 86 10.57 -0.17 4.68
C MET A 86 9.08 -0.38 4.86
N VAL A 87 8.53 -1.28 4.05
CA VAL A 87 7.15 -1.73 4.16
C VAL A 87 7.15 -3.24 4.29
N TYR A 88 6.52 -3.73 5.33
CA TYR A 88 6.26 -5.14 5.60
C TYR A 88 4.78 -5.43 5.60
N ALA A 89 4.44 -6.67 5.30
CA ALA A 89 3.15 -7.25 5.59
C ALA A 89 3.37 -8.60 6.28
N ASP A 90 2.92 -8.72 7.54
CA ASP A 90 3.12 -9.91 8.38
C ASP A 90 4.59 -10.40 8.40
N GLY A 91 5.54 -9.46 8.39
CA GLY A 91 6.99 -9.74 8.33
C GLY A 91 7.56 -10.03 6.94
N ILE A 92 6.75 -10.10 5.88
CA ILE A 92 7.20 -10.22 4.49
C ILE A 92 7.53 -8.83 3.94
N LEU A 93 8.73 -8.66 3.39
CA LEU A 93 9.17 -7.39 2.83
C LEU A 93 8.43 -7.07 1.52
N LEU A 94 7.67 -5.97 1.51
CA LEU A 94 7.02 -5.42 0.31
C LEU A 94 7.90 -4.40 -0.42
N SER A 95 8.80 -3.70 0.29
CA SER A 95 9.72 -2.73 -0.31
C SER A 95 10.70 -3.36 -1.30
N ASN A 96 10.96 -2.65 -2.40
CA ASN A 96 11.95 -3.04 -3.40
C ASN A 96 13.26 -2.26 -3.19
N TYR A 97 14.36 -2.96 -2.88
CA TYR A 97 15.68 -2.36 -2.66
C TYR A 97 16.64 -2.48 -3.86
N LEU A 98 16.16 -2.90 -5.03
CA LEU A 98 16.99 -2.97 -6.24
C LEU A 98 17.32 -1.59 -6.83
N GLY A 99 16.74 -0.52 -6.29
CA GLY A 99 16.99 0.85 -6.71
C GLY A 99 16.21 1.86 -5.91
N ASN A 100 16.23 3.12 -6.35
CA ASN A 100 15.55 4.24 -5.71
C ASN A 100 14.63 4.96 -6.69
N GLY A 101 13.54 5.51 -6.15
CA GLY A 101 12.60 6.34 -6.88
C GLY A 101 11.38 5.57 -7.38
N ALA A 102 10.67 6.17 -8.33
CA ALA A 102 9.37 5.69 -8.78
C ALA A 102 9.36 4.23 -9.28
N ALA A 103 10.36 3.81 -10.05
CA ALA A 103 10.39 2.44 -10.59
C ALA A 103 10.60 1.34 -9.52
N TYR A 104 10.91 1.70 -8.27
CA TYR A 104 11.25 0.79 -7.18
C TYR A 104 10.31 0.99 -5.99
N THR A 105 9.01 1.08 -6.26
CA THR A 105 7.96 1.20 -5.24
C THR A 105 7.70 -0.12 -4.52
N PRO A 106 7.21 -0.07 -3.26
CA PRO A 106 6.71 -1.26 -2.60
C PRO A 106 5.62 -1.96 -3.41
N ARG A 107 5.51 -3.27 -3.24
CA ARG A 107 4.47 -4.10 -3.86
C ARG A 107 3.14 -3.97 -3.09
N TRP A 108 2.52 -2.80 -3.17
CA TRP A 108 1.26 -2.49 -2.48
C TRP A 108 0.13 -3.46 -2.82
N GLY A 109 0.06 -3.93 -4.07
CA GLY A 109 -0.96 -4.87 -4.53
C GLY A 109 -0.86 -6.29 -3.96
N LEU A 110 0.14 -6.59 -3.12
CA LEU A 110 0.17 -7.85 -2.35
C LEU A 110 -0.75 -7.81 -1.13
N VAL A 111 -1.14 -6.62 -0.68
CA VAL A 111 -2.07 -6.44 0.45
C VAL A 111 -3.21 -5.52 0.04
N THR A 112 -4.43 -5.95 0.31
CA THR A 112 -5.67 -5.22 0.07
C THR A 112 -6.16 -4.53 1.34
N PRO A 113 -6.82 -3.36 1.24
CA PRO A 113 -7.40 -2.67 2.40
C PRO A 113 -8.30 -3.56 3.27
N GLU A 114 -9.03 -4.49 2.67
CA GLU A 114 -10.03 -5.32 3.36
C GLU A 114 -9.44 -6.41 4.28
N GLU A 115 -8.18 -6.78 4.08
CA GLU A 115 -7.50 -7.79 4.90
C GLU A 115 -6.64 -7.22 6.02
N ILE A 116 -6.42 -5.90 6.01
CA ILE A 116 -5.63 -5.19 7.03
C ILE A 116 -6.41 -5.17 8.36
N GLU A 117 -5.80 -5.70 9.42
CA GLU A 117 -6.28 -5.56 10.79
C GLU A 117 -5.85 -4.21 11.38
N ARG A 118 -4.59 -3.86 11.14
CA ARG A 118 -4.00 -2.59 11.52
C ARG A 118 -2.73 -2.33 10.73
N VAL A 119 -2.32 -1.07 10.73
CA VAL A 119 -1.03 -0.63 10.20
C VAL A 119 -0.27 0.04 11.31
N ASP A 120 0.94 -0.44 11.56
CA ASP A 120 1.83 0.06 12.60
C ASP A 120 3.08 0.69 11.97
N ILE A 121 3.56 1.78 12.55
CA ILE A 121 4.68 2.56 12.01
C ILE A 121 5.70 2.86 13.09
N LEU A 122 6.96 2.57 12.77
CA LEU A 122 8.11 2.98 13.54
C LEU A 122 8.82 4.12 12.82
N TYR A 123 8.92 5.26 13.50
CA TYR A 123 9.63 6.42 12.99
C TYR A 123 11.09 6.40 13.40
N GLY A 124 11.99 6.52 12.42
CA GLY A 124 13.42 6.71 12.63
C GLY A 124 14.30 5.51 12.25
N PRO A 125 15.59 5.56 12.63
CA PRO A 125 16.57 4.57 12.23
C PRO A 125 16.50 3.29 13.09
N PHE A 126 16.09 2.18 12.49
CA PHE A 126 15.97 0.86 13.14
C PHE A 126 16.83 -0.23 12.49
N SER A 127 17.95 0.15 11.88
CA SER A 127 18.88 -0.74 11.17
C SER A 127 19.53 -1.85 12.02
N ALA A 128 19.30 -1.87 13.34
CA ALA A 128 19.79 -2.93 14.24
C ALA A 128 18.78 -4.08 14.41
N ALA A 129 17.49 -3.75 14.46
CA ALA A 129 16.41 -4.74 14.53
C ALA A 129 15.90 -5.17 13.14
N TYR A 130 16.21 -4.36 12.13
CA TYR A 130 15.75 -4.51 10.77
C TYR A 130 16.88 -4.32 9.76
N ALA A 131 16.60 -4.53 8.47
CA ALA A 131 17.59 -4.39 7.41
C ALA A 131 18.34 -3.05 7.48
N GLY A 132 19.62 -3.02 7.07
CA GLY A 132 20.48 -1.83 7.22
C GLY A 132 19.92 -0.53 6.62
N ASN A 133 19.01 -0.66 5.67
CA ASN A 133 18.32 0.40 4.96
C ASN A 133 17.20 1.10 5.76
N SER A 134 16.89 0.66 6.98
CA SER A 134 15.78 1.15 7.83
C SER A 134 16.02 2.52 8.47
N VAL A 135 16.41 3.54 7.70
CA VAL A 135 16.83 4.84 8.27
C VAL A 135 15.65 5.82 8.45
N GLY A 136 14.61 5.67 7.63
CA GLY A 136 13.49 6.59 7.54
C GLY A 136 12.31 6.21 8.44
N ALA A 137 11.56 5.21 8.00
CA ALA A 137 10.44 4.65 8.73
C ALA A 137 10.26 3.18 8.34
N ILE A 138 9.67 2.42 9.24
CA ILE A 138 9.23 1.05 8.99
C ILE A 138 7.71 1.06 9.12
N VAL A 139 7.04 0.59 8.09
CA VAL A 139 5.60 0.38 8.07
C VAL A 139 5.38 -1.12 8.10
N ASP A 140 4.55 -1.60 9.02
CA ASP A 140 4.15 -2.99 9.14
C ASP A 140 2.63 -3.10 9.00
N TYR A 141 2.19 -3.82 7.97
CA TYR A 141 0.80 -4.19 7.79
C TYR A 141 0.57 -5.53 8.49
N VAL A 142 -0.40 -5.55 9.41
CA VAL A 142 -0.82 -6.78 10.07
C VAL A 142 -2.13 -7.21 9.46
N THR A 143 -2.16 -8.39 8.85
CA THR A 143 -3.39 -8.94 8.27
C THR A 143 -4.18 -9.73 9.31
N ARG A 144 -5.50 -9.74 9.14
CA ARG A 144 -6.41 -10.44 10.06
C ARG A 144 -6.71 -11.85 9.58
N MET A 145 -6.84 -12.77 10.54
CA MET A 145 -7.49 -14.05 10.31
C MET A 145 -8.94 -14.03 10.83
N PRO A 146 -9.92 -14.53 10.05
CA PRO A 146 -11.32 -14.52 10.44
C PRO A 146 -11.55 -15.38 11.69
N LYS A 147 -12.43 -14.93 12.58
CA LYS A 147 -12.82 -15.65 13.81
C LYS A 147 -14.11 -16.47 13.64
N GLN A 148 -14.90 -16.12 12.63
CA GLN A 148 -16.17 -16.73 12.27
C GLN A 148 -16.33 -16.62 10.75
N PHE A 149 -17.36 -17.25 10.19
CA PHE A 149 -17.66 -17.09 8.79
C PHE A 149 -18.01 -15.63 8.46
N GLU A 150 -17.35 -15.08 7.45
CA GLU A 150 -17.57 -13.73 6.97
C GLU A 150 -17.36 -13.66 5.46
N ALA A 151 -18.16 -12.82 4.82
CA ALA A 151 -18.12 -12.57 3.39
C ALA A 151 -18.26 -11.07 3.16
N HIS A 152 -17.37 -10.49 2.39
CA HIS A 152 -17.41 -9.08 2.04
C HIS A 152 -17.24 -8.90 0.54
N ALA A 153 -18.02 -7.98 -0.02
CA ALA A 153 -17.88 -7.56 -1.41
C ALA A 153 -17.96 -6.03 -1.45
N LYS A 154 -17.08 -5.41 -2.23
CA LYS A 154 -17.02 -3.96 -2.39
C LYS A 154 -16.82 -3.63 -3.86
N ILE A 155 -17.58 -2.65 -4.33
CA ILE A 155 -17.42 -2.07 -5.67
C ILE A 155 -17.29 -0.57 -5.49
N THR A 156 -16.29 0.01 -6.10
CA THR A 156 -16.03 1.46 -6.05
C THR A 156 -15.82 1.96 -7.47
N GLY A 157 -16.42 3.10 -7.79
CA GLY A 157 -16.27 3.78 -9.07
C GLY A 157 -15.91 5.24 -8.85
N TYR A 158 -15.10 5.79 -9.74
CA TYR A 158 -14.72 7.21 -9.70
C TYR A 158 -14.60 7.77 -11.11
N THR A 159 -14.77 9.08 -11.20
CA THR A 159 -14.64 9.87 -12.42
C THR A 159 -13.90 11.17 -12.11
N GLN A 160 -13.12 11.64 -13.06
CA GLN A 160 -12.33 12.85 -12.98
C GLN A 160 -12.44 13.60 -14.30
N ASN A 161 -12.90 14.86 -14.24
CA ASN A 161 -12.82 15.76 -15.37
C ASN A 161 -11.42 16.41 -15.37
N PHE A 162 -10.69 16.28 -16.47
CA PHE A 162 -9.34 16.85 -16.58
C PHE A 162 -9.28 17.84 -17.74
N LYS A 163 -8.97 19.10 -17.40
CA LYS A 163 -8.83 20.19 -18.35
C LYS A 163 -7.52 20.94 -18.16
N LEU A 164 -6.51 20.61 -18.96
CA LEU A 164 -5.20 21.28 -18.91
C LEU A 164 -4.46 21.14 -20.25
N TYR A 165 -3.72 22.19 -20.65
CA TYR A 165 -2.87 22.20 -21.86
C TYR A 165 -3.55 21.68 -23.14
N GLY A 166 -4.81 22.08 -23.36
CA GLY A 166 -5.60 21.65 -24.54
C GLY A 166 -6.23 20.26 -24.43
N THR A 167 -6.07 19.58 -23.29
CA THR A 167 -6.82 18.37 -22.96
C THR A 167 -8.15 18.78 -22.34
N ASP A 168 -9.25 18.17 -22.79
CA ASP A 168 -10.58 18.25 -22.18
C ASP A 168 -11.18 16.85 -22.26
N SER A 169 -11.00 16.06 -21.20
CA SER A 169 -11.35 14.63 -21.21
C SER A 169 -11.75 14.13 -19.83
N ASN A 170 -12.61 13.12 -19.83
CA ASN A 170 -13.09 12.47 -18.62
C ASN A 170 -12.32 11.17 -18.42
N TYR A 171 -11.66 11.06 -17.28
CA TYR A 171 -10.94 9.87 -16.82
C TYR A 171 -11.72 9.22 -15.70
N GLY A 172 -11.49 7.94 -15.43
CA GLY A 172 -12.26 7.23 -14.44
C GLY A 172 -11.83 5.78 -14.34
N GLY A 173 -12.42 5.10 -13.37
CA GLY A 173 -12.08 3.71 -13.10
C GLY A 173 -13.08 3.05 -12.18
N THR A 174 -12.94 1.74 -12.11
CA THR A 174 -13.73 0.86 -11.25
C THR A 174 -12.82 -0.11 -10.53
N GLN A 175 -13.18 -0.41 -9.29
CA GLN A 175 -12.52 -1.42 -8.48
C GLN A 175 -13.57 -2.34 -7.90
N ALA A 176 -13.32 -3.63 -7.96
CA ALA A 176 -14.15 -4.66 -7.36
C ALA A 176 -13.29 -5.59 -6.51
N SER A 177 -13.67 -5.78 -5.26
CA SER A 177 -13.05 -6.75 -4.35
C SER A 177 -14.10 -7.66 -3.73
N ALA A 178 -13.70 -8.92 -3.51
CA ALA A 178 -14.48 -9.91 -2.81
C ALA A 178 -13.56 -10.67 -1.86
N SER A 179 -14.00 -10.88 -0.63
CA SER A 179 -13.30 -11.69 0.36
C SER A 179 -14.22 -12.66 1.07
N LEU A 180 -13.67 -13.83 1.37
CA LEU A 180 -14.33 -14.90 2.09
C LEU A 180 -13.38 -15.42 3.17
N GLY A 181 -13.90 -15.56 4.38
CA GLY A 181 -13.14 -16.05 5.51
C GLY A 181 -13.98 -16.97 6.38
N ASN A 182 -13.35 -17.99 6.97
CA ASN A 182 -13.98 -18.79 8.01
C ASN A 182 -12.97 -19.34 9.00
N LYS A 183 -13.47 -19.67 10.19
CA LYS A 183 -12.77 -20.44 11.20
C LYS A 183 -13.57 -21.70 11.55
N ASN A 184 -12.99 -22.86 11.29
CA ASN A 184 -13.56 -24.16 11.58
C ASN A 184 -12.70 -24.86 12.65
N GLY A 185 -13.06 -24.69 13.92
CA GLY A 185 -12.25 -25.17 15.04
C GLY A 185 -10.91 -24.45 15.11
N ASP A 186 -9.81 -25.19 15.00
CA ASP A 186 -8.45 -24.66 15.02
C ASP A 186 -7.95 -24.18 13.65
N TRP A 187 -8.69 -24.47 12.57
CA TRP A 187 -8.32 -24.06 11.22
C TRP A 187 -9.01 -22.75 10.82
N SER A 188 -8.24 -21.77 10.37
CA SER A 188 -8.74 -20.51 9.81
C SER A 188 -8.21 -20.30 8.40
N TRP A 189 -9.06 -19.79 7.52
CA TRP A 189 -8.69 -19.46 6.15
C TRP A 189 -9.35 -18.16 5.72
N PHE A 190 -8.64 -17.42 4.87
CA PHE A 190 -9.09 -16.18 4.27
C PHE A 190 -8.65 -16.13 2.82
N VAL A 191 -9.54 -15.72 1.93
CA VAL A 191 -9.28 -15.56 0.50
C VAL A 191 -9.82 -14.20 0.08
N ASN A 192 -8.97 -13.39 -0.57
CA ASN A 192 -9.35 -12.12 -1.16
C ASN A 192 -9.03 -12.13 -2.66
N VAL A 193 -9.92 -11.57 -3.45
CA VAL A 193 -9.70 -11.26 -4.86
C VAL A 193 -10.06 -9.79 -5.09
N ASN A 194 -9.10 -9.02 -5.59
CA ASN A 194 -9.30 -7.61 -5.95
C ASN A 194 -8.91 -7.37 -7.41
N ARG A 195 -9.72 -6.57 -8.11
CA ARG A 195 -9.42 -6.12 -9.47
C ARG A 195 -9.76 -4.64 -9.61
N THR A 196 -8.74 -3.86 -9.99
CA THR A 196 -8.84 -2.44 -10.27
C THR A 196 -8.59 -2.19 -11.76
N SER A 197 -9.48 -1.42 -12.39
CA SER A 197 -9.31 -0.88 -13.73
C SER A 197 -9.34 0.64 -13.63
N SER A 198 -8.26 1.31 -14.06
CA SER A 198 -8.10 2.76 -13.96
C SER A 198 -7.61 3.33 -15.27
N SER A 199 -8.33 4.33 -15.78
CA SER A 199 -7.84 5.26 -16.79
C SER A 199 -7.59 6.61 -16.12
N SER A 200 -6.36 7.11 -16.22
CA SER A 200 -5.88 8.28 -15.47
C SER A 200 -5.41 9.40 -16.39
N GLN A 201 -5.37 10.62 -15.85
CA GLN A 201 -4.94 11.81 -16.58
C GLN A 201 -3.49 11.72 -17.07
N PRO A 202 -3.13 12.48 -18.13
CA PRO A 202 -1.75 12.58 -18.58
C PRO A 202 -0.83 13.10 -17.47
N LEU A 203 0.31 12.45 -17.29
CA LEU A 203 1.26 12.76 -16.21
C LEU A 203 2.48 13.56 -16.69
N VAL A 204 2.65 13.68 -18.01
CA VAL A 204 3.78 14.39 -18.64
C VAL A 204 3.22 15.28 -19.74
N PHE A 205 3.56 16.57 -19.68
CA PHE A 205 3.22 17.56 -20.70
C PHE A 205 4.50 17.98 -21.43
N PRO A 206 4.79 17.44 -22.62
CA PRO A 206 5.92 17.93 -23.40
C PRO A 206 5.63 19.36 -23.85
N THR A 207 6.39 20.33 -23.35
CA THR A 207 6.32 21.71 -23.81
C THR A 207 7.34 21.93 -24.92
N ARG A 208 6.93 22.62 -25.99
CA ARG A 208 7.82 23.04 -27.07
C ARG A 208 8.05 24.55 -26.97
N LEU A 209 9.30 24.98 -27.05
CA LEU A 209 9.64 26.40 -27.13
C LEU A 209 9.14 26.97 -28.47
N VAL A 210 8.48 28.13 -28.41
CA VAL A 210 7.93 28.85 -29.57
C VAL A 210 9.02 29.18 -30.60
N SER A 211 10.29 29.28 -30.19
CA SER A 211 11.44 29.55 -31.06
C SER A 211 11.89 28.36 -31.93
N ALA A 212 11.40 27.14 -31.69
CA ALA A 212 11.74 25.96 -32.49
C ALA A 212 10.79 25.82 -33.70
N GLY A 213 10.83 26.82 -34.58
CA GLY A 213 9.98 26.97 -35.77
C GLY A 213 10.27 25.97 -36.90
N THR A 214 9.82 24.72 -36.74
CA THR A 214 9.54 23.81 -37.87
C THR A 214 8.49 22.79 -37.42
N ALA A 215 7.30 22.81 -38.02
CA ALA A 215 6.24 21.84 -37.74
C ALA A 215 6.73 20.42 -38.11
N PRO A 216 6.67 19.42 -37.20
CA PRO A 216 6.81 18.04 -37.63
C PRO A 216 5.50 17.59 -38.30
N ALA A 217 5.61 16.72 -39.29
CA ALA A 217 4.47 16.04 -39.89
C ALA A 217 3.60 15.41 -38.78
N ALA A 218 2.29 15.58 -38.92
CA ALA A 218 1.23 15.16 -38.01
C ALA A 218 1.62 14.02 -37.06
N ALA A 219 2.06 14.36 -35.84
CA ALA A 219 1.99 13.44 -34.73
C ALA A 219 0.51 13.41 -34.31
N SER A 220 -0.12 12.27 -34.54
CA SER A 220 -1.42 11.89 -33.96
C SER A 220 -1.53 12.42 -32.53
N GLY A 221 -2.68 13.02 -32.21
CA GLY A 221 -2.93 13.71 -30.94
C GLY A 221 -2.62 12.88 -29.69
N PRO A 222 -2.60 13.50 -28.50
CA PRO A 222 -2.21 12.84 -27.27
C PRO A 222 -3.32 11.91 -26.79
N SER A 223 -3.47 10.75 -27.44
CA SER A 223 -4.19 9.60 -26.91
C SER A 223 -3.15 8.60 -26.39
N LEU A 224 -2.47 8.95 -25.30
CA LEU A 224 -1.85 7.94 -24.45
C LEU A 224 -2.97 7.36 -23.57
N HIS A 225 -3.81 6.52 -24.18
CA HIS A 225 -4.56 5.53 -23.42
C HIS A 225 -3.53 4.55 -22.87
N ALA A 226 -3.14 4.71 -21.61
CA ALA A 226 -2.56 3.60 -20.87
C ALA A 226 -3.71 2.64 -20.59
N ASP A 227 -4.03 1.79 -21.57
CA ASP A 227 -4.80 0.59 -21.32
C ASP A 227 -3.90 -0.30 -20.45
N VAL A 228 -4.06 -0.22 -19.12
CA VAL A 228 -3.44 -1.17 -18.19
C VAL A 228 -4.26 -2.45 -18.27
N ALA A 229 -4.21 -3.09 -19.43
CA ALA A 229 -4.62 -4.47 -19.55
C ALA A 229 -3.68 -5.29 -18.68
N SER A 230 -4.25 -6.01 -17.71
CA SER A 230 -3.62 -7.14 -17.04
C SER A 230 -2.95 -8.00 -18.11
N THR A 231 -1.63 -7.85 -18.23
CA THR A 231 -0.84 -8.71 -19.09
C THR A 231 -0.76 -10.02 -18.32
N ALA A 232 -1.67 -10.93 -18.65
CA ALA A 232 -1.50 -12.33 -18.35
C ALA A 232 -0.06 -12.70 -18.72
N LEU A 233 0.70 -13.20 -17.74
CA LEU A 233 2.00 -13.80 -17.98
C LEU A 233 1.87 -14.75 -19.18
N PRO A 234 2.68 -14.63 -20.25
CA PRO A 234 2.74 -15.67 -21.25
C PRO A 234 3.26 -16.96 -20.60
N PRO A 235 2.73 -18.15 -20.95
CA PRO A 235 3.26 -19.41 -20.44
C PRO A 235 4.72 -19.55 -20.87
N ALA A 236 5.61 -19.71 -19.89
CA ALA A 236 7.03 -19.92 -20.11
C ALA A 236 7.24 -21.19 -20.97
N PRO A 237 8.03 -21.12 -22.06
CA PRO A 237 8.52 -22.31 -22.73
C PRO A 237 9.80 -22.77 -22.02
N GLY A 238 9.82 -24.02 -21.55
CA GLY A 238 11.06 -24.67 -21.13
C GLY A 238 10.95 -25.34 -19.76
N SER A 239 10.84 -26.66 -19.78
CA SER A 239 10.98 -27.51 -18.61
C SER A 239 12.36 -27.34 -17.95
N CYS A 240 12.37 -27.09 -16.64
CA CYS A 240 13.43 -27.58 -15.77
C CYS A 240 12.77 -28.21 -14.54
N ARG A 241 12.70 -29.55 -14.55
CA ARG A 241 12.36 -30.37 -13.38
C ARG A 241 13.50 -30.21 -12.38
N GLN A 242 13.19 -29.67 -11.20
CA GLN A 242 14.01 -29.90 -10.01
C GLN A 242 13.12 -30.55 -8.95
N THR A 243 13.17 -31.88 -8.93
CA THR A 243 12.71 -32.71 -7.82
C THR A 243 13.69 -32.53 -6.68
N ASP A 244 13.23 -32.01 -5.55
CA ASP A 244 13.97 -32.10 -4.30
C ASP A 244 13.18 -32.99 -3.33
N HIS A 245 13.79 -34.12 -3.00
CA HIS A 245 13.26 -35.09 -2.04
C HIS A 245 13.62 -34.62 -0.64
N ARG A 246 12.61 -34.46 0.22
CA ARG A 246 12.82 -34.40 1.66
C ARG A 246 12.11 -35.56 2.32
N ALA A 247 12.88 -36.42 2.96
CA ALA A 247 12.42 -37.43 3.89
C ALA A 247 13.49 -37.62 4.97
N PRO A 248 13.10 -38.19 6.11
CA PRO A 248 12.18 -37.65 7.10
C PRO A 248 12.84 -36.64 8.06
#